data_AF-A0A7J6RKU5-F1
#
_entry.id   AF-A0A7J6RKU5-F1
#
_cell.length_a   1.000
_cell.length_b   1.000
_cell.length_c   1.000
_cell.angle_alpha   90.00
_cell.angle_beta   90.00
_cell.angle_gamma   90.00
#
_symmetry.space_group_name_H-M   'P 1'
#
loop_
_entity.id
_entity.type
_entity.pdbx_description
1 polymer ?
#
loop_
_entity_poly.entity_id
_entity_poly.type
_entity_poly.pdbx_seq_one_letter_code
_entity_poly.pdbx_strand_id
1 'polypeptide(L)'
;MLDAGHQPDEIVYNNLLLGCCVVGVKLTPPFDDRRRLAAAILEEMQRSKVSGSSATFSILMKVIIATAGDASDDGDVVRRYDAVFEECLDLLDVRMERDYHVIPELRLYTQLAQQTIRQHNGGVTLRVCGSMIGRHMRNLQPNQPQPVVPKGTANTRNLAPKNRVDVITRQTVETILASATTSNLLETTLQLLELFIKFRVVEVPDVQDALTAKLESMLSKKKRGGTYVREMRRIVATYASEPERYLASTTV
;
A
#
# COMPACT_ATOMS: atom_id res chain seq x y z
N MET A 1 2.21 31.24 15.48
CA MET A 1 2.53 30.03 16.28
C MET A 1 3.95 30.10 16.83
N LEU A 2 4.96 30.25 15.96
CA LEU A 2 6.36 30.36 16.38
C LEU A 2 6.62 31.63 17.22
N ASP A 3 6.02 32.76 16.85
CA ASP A 3 6.13 34.02 17.59
C ASP A 3 5.50 33.98 19.00
N ALA A 4 4.68 32.96 19.27
CA ALA A 4 4.08 32.71 20.58
C ALA A 4 4.87 31.67 21.41
N GLY A 5 6.04 31.21 20.92
CA GLY A 5 6.87 30.22 21.60
C GLY A 5 6.36 28.78 21.53
N HIS A 6 5.33 28.49 20.73
CA HIS A 6 4.82 27.13 20.55
C HIS A 6 5.64 26.38 19.51
N GLN A 7 6.16 25.20 19.89
CA GLN A 7 6.81 24.29 18.96
C GLN A 7 5.76 23.52 18.14
N PRO A 8 5.91 23.43 16.82
CA PRO A 8 5.01 22.64 15.98
C PRO A 8 5.14 21.15 16.33
N ASP A 9 4.01 20.44 16.37
CA ASP A 9 3.96 19.00 16.57
C ASP A 9 3.68 18.26 15.25
N GLU A 10 3.61 16.94 15.32
CA GLU A 10 3.31 16.09 14.16
C GLU A 10 1.98 16.47 13.48
N ILE A 11 0.97 16.90 14.25
CA ILE A 11 -0.34 17.26 13.73
C ILE A 11 -0.25 18.51 12.85
N VAL A 12 0.50 19.51 13.31
CA VAL A 12 0.75 20.74 12.54
C VAL A 12 1.43 20.41 11.22
N TYR A 13 2.51 19.63 11.23
CA TYR A 13 3.23 19.24 10.01
C TYR A 13 2.34 18.41 9.07
N ASN A 14 1.57 17.45 9.60
CA ASN A 14 0.65 16.64 8.81
C ASN A 14 -0.45 17.49 8.14
N ASN A 15 -0.95 18.53 8.82
CA ASN A 15 -1.92 19.46 8.24
C ASN A 15 -1.30 20.30 7.11
N LEU A 16 -0.05 20.75 7.26
CA LEU A 16 0.68 21.47 6.20
C LEU A 16 0.92 20.56 4.99
N LEU A 17 1.34 19.31 5.21
CA LEU A 17 1.49 18.32 4.14
C LEU A 17 0.16 18.04 3.43
N LEU A 18 -0.95 17.97 4.17
CA LEU A 18 -2.27 17.79 3.58
C LEU A 18 -2.65 18.96 2.68
N GLY A 19 -2.25 20.19 3.03
CA GLY A 19 -2.39 21.37 2.17
C GLY A 19 -1.71 21.20 0.80
N CYS A 20 -0.63 20.43 0.71
CA CYS A 20 0.05 20.11 -0.56
C CYS A 20 -0.78 19.19 -1.47
N CYS A 21 -1.83 18.54 -0.96
CA CYS A 21 -2.72 17.73 -1.79
C CYS A 21 -3.72 18.58 -2.61
N VAL A 22 -3.90 19.87 -2.30
CA VAL A 22 -4.88 20.73 -2.98
C VAL A 22 -4.39 21.06 -4.40
N VAL A 23 -5.21 20.71 -5.40
CA VAL A 23 -4.94 20.95 -6.83
C VAL A 23 -5.28 22.40 -7.20
N GLY A 24 -4.56 22.98 -8.16
CA GLY A 24 -4.85 24.33 -8.68
C GLY A 24 -4.36 25.47 -7.80
N VAL A 25 -3.60 25.18 -6.74
CA VAL A 25 -2.96 26.20 -5.90
C VAL A 25 -1.71 26.71 -6.61
N LYS A 26 -1.68 28.01 -6.92
CA LYS A 26 -0.48 28.67 -7.41
C LYS A 26 0.47 28.87 -6.24
N LEU A 27 1.55 28.08 -6.23
CA LEU A 27 2.63 28.27 -5.27
C LEU A 27 3.47 29.50 -5.65
N THR A 28 3.96 30.19 -4.63
CA THR A 28 4.87 31.33 -4.79
C THR A 28 6.31 30.89 -4.51
N PRO A 29 7.31 31.55 -5.11
CA PRO A 29 8.72 31.29 -4.81
C PRO A 29 8.99 31.28 -3.29
N PRO A 30 9.85 30.37 -2.79
CA PRO A 30 10.77 29.52 -3.56
C PRO A 30 10.19 28.16 -4.01
N PHE A 31 8.89 27.91 -3.83
CA PHE A 31 8.29 26.62 -4.14
C PHE A 31 7.59 26.64 -5.48
N ASP A 32 8.21 26.01 -6.48
CA ASP A 32 7.68 25.97 -7.85
C ASP A 32 6.71 24.80 -8.09
N ASP A 33 6.69 23.81 -7.19
CA ASP A 33 5.78 22.68 -7.24
C ASP A 33 5.43 22.12 -5.84
N ARG A 34 4.31 21.38 -5.78
CA ARG A 34 3.76 20.83 -4.53
C ARG A 34 4.64 19.74 -3.91
N ARG A 35 5.46 19.05 -4.70
CA ARG A 35 6.40 18.03 -4.21
C ARG A 35 7.57 18.68 -3.47
N ARG A 36 8.13 19.75 -4.02
CA ARG A 36 9.19 20.54 -3.38
C ARG A 36 8.71 21.13 -2.05
N LEU A 37 7.48 21.65 -2.02
CA LEU A 37 6.90 22.13 -0.77
C LEU A 37 6.75 21.00 0.26
N ALA A 38 6.21 19.84 -0.13
CA ALA A 38 6.07 18.69 0.77
C ALA A 38 7.43 18.17 1.29
N ALA A 39 8.45 18.14 0.44
CA ALA A 39 9.81 17.77 0.82
C ALA A 39 10.40 18.76 1.84
N ALA A 40 10.23 20.06 1.62
CA ALA A 40 10.69 21.10 2.55
C ALA A 40 9.97 21.03 3.91
N ILE A 41 8.68 20.69 3.92
CA ILE A 41 7.92 20.48 5.16
C ILE A 41 8.48 19.27 5.94
N LEU A 42 8.79 18.16 5.28
CA LEU A 42 9.41 16.99 5.93
C LEU A 42 10.82 17.29 6.45
N GLU A 43 11.62 18.04 5.70
CA GLU A 43 12.95 18.45 6.13
C GLU A 43 12.85 19.33 7.38
N GLU A 44 11.94 20.30 7.39
CA GLU A 44 11.72 21.15 8.57
C GLU A 44 11.20 20.35 9.78
N MET A 45 10.35 19.35 9.54
CA MET A 45 9.89 18.42 10.57
C MET A 45 11.08 17.69 11.23
N GLN A 46 12.05 17.21 10.43
CA GLN A 46 13.27 16.57 10.93
C GLN A 46 14.17 17.57 11.68
N ARG A 47 14.37 18.78 11.16
CA ARG A 47 15.17 19.83 11.82
C ARG A 47 14.59 20.19 13.19
N SER A 48 13.27 20.24 13.28
CA SER A 48 12.51 20.48 14.52
C SER A 48 12.41 19.24 15.42
N LYS A 49 13.09 18.13 15.07
CA LYS A 49 13.12 16.87 15.84
C LYS A 49 11.73 16.27 16.07
N VAL A 50 10.80 16.50 15.15
CA VAL A 50 9.49 15.87 15.15
C VAL A 50 9.56 14.64 14.23
N SER A 51 9.34 13.46 14.77
CA SER A 51 9.37 12.22 13.97
C SER A 51 8.06 12.06 13.19
N GLY A 52 8.16 11.80 11.88
CA GLY A 52 7.01 11.40 11.08
C GLY A 52 6.44 10.05 11.51
N SER A 53 5.14 9.86 11.35
CA SER A 53 4.49 8.56 11.52
C SER A 53 4.05 8.00 10.18
N SER A 54 3.54 6.77 10.17
CA SER A 54 2.85 6.22 9.00
C SER A 54 1.73 7.12 8.48
N ALA A 55 1.10 7.94 9.33
CA ALA A 55 0.10 8.91 8.88
C ALA A 55 0.74 10.01 8.00
N THR A 56 1.90 10.53 8.42
CA THR A 56 2.72 11.48 7.66
C THR A 56 3.04 10.92 6.27
N PHE A 57 3.54 9.68 6.20
CA PHE A 57 3.91 9.07 4.92
C PHE A 57 2.71 8.70 4.06
N SER A 58 1.56 8.35 4.64
CA SER A 58 0.31 8.21 3.89
C SER A 58 -0.10 9.54 3.23
N ILE A 59 0.09 10.67 3.91
CA ILE A 59 -0.17 12.00 3.32
C ILE A 59 0.85 12.30 2.22
N LEU A 60 2.14 12.02 2.46
CA LEU A 60 3.18 12.22 1.45
C LEU A 60 2.90 11.43 0.17
N MET A 61 2.52 10.15 0.28
CA MET A 61 2.12 9.34 -0.88
C MET A 61 0.94 9.97 -1.63
N LYS A 62 -0.06 10.52 -0.92
CA LYS A 62 -1.16 11.23 -1.57
C LYS A 62 -0.68 12.46 -2.34
N VAL A 63 0.27 13.24 -1.80
CA VAL A 63 0.87 14.37 -2.51
C VAL A 63 1.59 13.89 -3.77
N ILE A 64 2.46 12.88 -3.65
CA ILE A 64 3.23 12.30 -4.76
C ILE A 64 2.29 11.84 -5.88
N ILE A 65 1.21 11.12 -5.54
CA ILE A 65 0.22 10.63 -6.52
C ILE A 65 -0.61 11.79 -7.10
N ALA A 66 -1.04 12.76 -6.28
CA ALA A 66 -1.86 13.88 -6.74
C ALA A 66 -1.13 14.78 -7.75
N THR A 67 0.21 14.81 -7.71
CA THR A 67 1.02 15.58 -8.65
C THR A 67 1.20 14.93 -10.02
N ALA A 68 0.78 13.67 -10.22
CA ALA A 68 0.81 13.01 -11.53
C ALA A 68 0.00 13.76 -12.60
N GLY A 69 -1.02 14.53 -12.16
CA GLY A 69 -1.86 15.36 -13.02
C GLY A 69 -1.37 16.79 -13.24
N ASP A 70 -0.31 17.24 -12.55
CA ASP A 70 0.13 18.65 -12.60
C ASP A 70 0.96 18.99 -13.85
N ALA A 71 1.52 17.98 -14.53
CA ALA A 71 2.31 18.19 -15.74
C ALA A 71 1.39 18.45 -16.95
N SER A 72 1.08 19.71 -17.23
CA SER A 72 0.54 20.13 -18.53
C SER A 72 1.55 19.80 -19.65
N ASP A 73 1.07 19.29 -20.79
CA ASP A 73 1.75 19.22 -22.11
C ASP A 73 2.51 17.97 -22.60
N ASP A 74 2.40 16.78 -22.00
CA ASP A 74 2.92 15.57 -22.67
C ASP A 74 1.94 14.39 -22.58
N GLY A 75 1.50 13.92 -23.74
CA GLY A 75 0.28 13.12 -23.96
C GLY A 75 0.26 11.68 -23.40
N ASP A 76 1.12 11.33 -22.45
CA ASP A 76 1.17 9.98 -21.84
C ASP A 76 0.90 10.02 -20.34
N VAL A 77 -0.40 10.08 -20.00
CA VAL A 77 -0.91 10.07 -18.62
C VAL A 77 -0.58 8.74 -17.91
N VAL A 78 -0.51 7.62 -18.65
CA VAL A 78 -0.29 6.29 -18.07
C VAL A 78 1.15 6.15 -17.54
N ARG A 79 2.16 6.54 -18.34
CA ARG A 79 3.57 6.51 -17.90
C ARG A 79 3.84 7.39 -16.68
N ARG A 80 3.07 8.47 -16.49
CA ARG A 80 3.21 9.34 -15.33
C ARG A 80 2.72 8.68 -14.05
N TYR A 81 1.62 7.95 -14.12
CA TYR A 81 1.14 7.17 -12.97
C TYR A 81 2.11 6.04 -12.61
N ASP A 82 2.74 5.39 -13.59
CA ASP A 82 3.81 4.42 -13.33
C ASP A 82 4.92 5.05 -12.48
N ALA A 83 5.47 6.18 -12.93
CA ALA A 83 6.58 6.85 -12.26
C ALA A 83 6.25 7.25 -10.80
N VAL A 84 5.06 7.84 -10.56
CA VAL A 84 4.68 8.24 -9.20
C VAL A 84 4.39 7.04 -8.29
N PHE A 85 3.90 5.93 -8.85
CA PHE A 85 3.68 4.71 -8.06
C PHE A 85 4.98 4.00 -7.74
N GLU A 86 5.94 3.95 -8.67
CA GLU A 86 7.30 3.46 -8.38
C GLU A 86 7.96 4.29 -7.29
N GLU A 87 7.83 5.62 -7.34
CA GLU A 87 8.36 6.49 -6.30
C GLU A 87 7.68 6.25 -4.94
N CYS A 88 6.37 6.02 -4.91
CA CYS A 88 5.69 5.63 -3.68
C CYS A 88 6.17 4.26 -3.18
N LEU A 89 6.46 3.32 -4.06
CA LEU A 89 6.95 2.00 -3.69
C LEU A 89 8.39 2.09 -3.14
N ASP A 90 9.28 2.85 -3.78
CA ASP A 90 10.63 3.15 -3.28
C ASP A 90 10.59 3.87 -1.92
N LEU A 91 9.65 4.79 -1.74
CA LEU A 91 9.41 5.43 -0.45
C LEU A 91 9.12 4.40 0.64
N LEU A 92 8.22 3.44 0.36
CA LEU A 92 7.83 2.41 1.31
C LEU A 92 8.93 1.36 1.55
N ASP A 93 9.57 0.87 0.50
CA ASP A 93 10.54 -0.23 0.58
C ASP A 93 11.92 0.21 1.10
N VAL A 94 12.29 1.47 0.88
CA VAL A 94 13.65 1.97 1.14
C VAL A 94 13.66 3.23 2.00
N ARG A 95 13.04 4.31 1.52
CA ARG A 95 13.32 5.65 2.06
C ARG A 95 12.76 5.85 3.46
N MET A 96 11.57 5.31 3.77
CA MET A 96 10.98 5.43 5.10
C MET A 96 11.92 4.91 6.20
N GLU A 97 12.51 3.72 6.02
CA GLU A 97 13.42 3.14 7.01
C GLU A 97 14.81 3.81 6.97
N ARG A 98 15.34 4.07 5.77
CA ARG A 98 16.69 4.61 5.58
C ARG A 98 16.80 6.08 5.99
N ASP A 99 15.92 6.93 5.47
CA ASP A 99 16.03 8.39 5.55
C ASP A 99 15.25 8.96 6.74
N TYR A 100 14.17 8.28 7.14
CA TYR A 100 13.27 8.78 8.18
C TYR A 100 13.26 7.91 9.43
N HIS A 101 13.92 6.74 9.41
CA HIS A 101 13.92 5.77 10.51
C HIS A 101 12.51 5.35 10.95
N VAL A 102 11.58 5.32 9.99
CA VAL A 102 10.19 4.90 10.19
C VAL A 102 9.95 3.60 9.47
N ILE A 103 9.42 2.63 10.20
CA ILE A 103 9.08 1.34 9.64
C ILE A 103 7.69 1.43 8.98
N PRO A 104 7.56 1.09 7.68
CA PRO A 104 6.30 1.19 6.96
C PRO A 104 5.28 0.16 7.44
N GLU A 105 4.07 0.62 7.73
CA GLU A 105 2.92 -0.26 8.00
C GLU A 105 2.35 -0.86 6.71
N LEU A 106 1.89 -2.12 6.78
CA LEU A 106 1.25 -2.85 5.68
C LEU A 106 0.01 -2.13 5.11
N ARG A 107 -0.65 -1.30 5.94
CA ARG A 107 -1.77 -0.47 5.48
C ARG A 107 -1.36 0.51 4.38
N LEU A 108 -0.11 0.99 4.36
CA LEU A 108 0.38 1.92 3.34
C LEU A 108 0.51 1.22 1.98
N TYR A 109 1.04 0.00 1.97
CA TYR A 109 1.05 -0.85 0.78
C TYR A 109 -0.36 -1.17 0.30
N THR A 110 -1.29 -1.46 1.22
CA THR A 110 -2.71 -1.69 0.88
C THR A 110 -3.33 -0.46 0.20
N GLN A 111 -3.05 0.75 0.72
CA GLN A 111 -3.51 2.00 0.12
C GLN A 111 -2.92 2.20 -1.28
N LEU A 112 -1.63 1.93 -1.49
CA LEU A 112 -0.97 2.03 -2.79
C LEU A 112 -1.53 0.99 -3.79
N ALA A 113 -1.74 -0.25 -3.35
CA ALA A 113 -2.35 -1.30 -4.17
C ALA A 113 -3.76 -0.89 -4.63
N GLN A 114 -4.58 -0.34 -3.73
CA GLN A 114 -5.91 0.16 -4.10
C GLN A 114 -5.86 1.36 -5.05
N GLN A 115 -4.84 2.22 -4.97
CA GLN A 115 -4.67 3.32 -5.92
C GLN A 115 -4.24 2.82 -7.31
N THR A 116 -3.27 1.90 -7.38
CA THR A 116 -2.83 1.30 -8.65
C THR A 116 -3.97 0.54 -9.34
N ILE A 117 -4.80 -0.19 -8.58
CA ILE A 117 -6.01 -0.85 -9.09
C ILE A 117 -7.01 0.16 -9.66
N ARG A 118 -7.21 1.31 -9.00
CA ARG A 118 -8.12 2.36 -9.49
C ARG A 118 -7.63 3.01 -10.78
N GLN A 119 -6.32 3.09 -10.97
CA GLN A 119 -5.71 3.56 -12.22
C GLN A 119 -5.52 2.42 -13.26
N HIS A 120 -6.14 1.26 -13.04
CA HIS A 120 -6.07 0.09 -13.93
C HIS A 120 -4.64 -0.42 -14.22
N ASN A 121 -3.73 -0.22 -13.27
CA ASN A 121 -2.32 -0.55 -13.45
C ASN A 121 -1.95 -1.89 -12.81
N GLY A 122 -2.32 -2.98 -13.48
CA GLY A 122 -2.11 -4.34 -12.96
C GLY A 122 -0.64 -4.68 -12.70
N GLY A 123 0.28 -4.22 -13.56
CA GLY A 123 1.71 -4.49 -13.42
C GLY A 123 2.31 -3.88 -12.15
N VAL A 124 1.99 -2.63 -11.85
CA VAL A 124 2.42 -1.99 -10.59
C VAL A 124 1.67 -2.60 -9.39
N THR A 125 0.37 -2.92 -9.51
CA THR A 125 -0.38 -3.58 -8.43
C THR A 125 0.30 -4.86 -7.96
N LEU A 126 0.78 -5.70 -8.87
CA LEU A 126 1.49 -6.93 -8.52
C LEU A 126 2.80 -6.67 -7.79
N ARG A 127 3.57 -5.67 -8.23
CA ARG A 127 4.83 -5.28 -7.56
C ARG A 127 4.59 -4.76 -6.15
N VAL A 128 3.60 -3.88 -5.98
CA VAL A 128 3.21 -3.36 -4.66
C VAL A 128 2.75 -4.49 -3.73
N CYS A 129 1.95 -5.43 -4.22
CA CYS A 129 1.53 -6.59 -3.42
C CYS A 129 2.69 -7.54 -3.13
N GLY A 130 3.64 -7.71 -4.05
CA GLY A 130 4.88 -8.46 -3.82
C GLY A 130 5.71 -7.86 -2.69
N SER A 131 5.96 -6.54 -2.72
CA SER A 131 6.65 -5.83 -1.63
C SER A 131 5.88 -5.90 -0.31
N MET A 132 4.55 -5.79 -0.35
CA MET A 132 3.68 -5.95 0.83
C MET A 132 3.85 -7.33 1.47
N ILE A 133 3.91 -8.39 0.66
CA ILE A 133 4.16 -9.76 1.12
C ILE A 133 5.58 -9.88 1.68
N GLY A 134 6.59 -9.31 1.00
CA GLY A 134 7.95 -9.27 1.52
C GLY A 134 8.03 -8.63 2.91
N ARG A 135 7.35 -7.48 3.10
CA ARG A 135 7.24 -6.82 4.41
C ARG A 135 6.50 -7.68 5.43
N HIS A 136 5.40 -8.32 5.04
CA HIS A 136 4.64 -9.23 5.91
C HIS A 136 5.52 -10.38 6.40
N MET A 137 6.26 -11.03 5.51
CA MET A 137 7.16 -12.13 5.86
C MET A 137 8.29 -11.67 6.78
N ARG A 138 8.85 -10.47 6.57
CA ARG A 138 9.81 -9.86 7.52
C ARG A 138 9.16 -9.66 8.89
N ASN A 139 7.96 -9.09 8.96
CA ASN A 139 7.28 -8.83 10.23
C ASN A 139 7.04 -10.10 11.06
N LEU A 140 6.87 -11.28 10.41
CA LEU A 140 6.68 -12.56 11.10
C LEU A 140 7.95 -13.10 11.78
N GLN A 141 9.14 -12.58 11.45
CA GLN A 141 10.38 -13.06 12.07
C GLN A 141 10.49 -12.55 13.52
N PRO A 142 10.88 -13.40 14.49
CA PRO A 142 10.83 -13.07 15.94
C PRO A 142 11.60 -11.83 16.39
N ASN A 143 12.64 -11.42 15.65
CA ASN A 143 13.54 -10.32 16.01
C ASN A 143 13.43 -9.11 15.08
N GLN A 144 12.46 -9.08 14.18
CA GLN A 144 12.35 -7.97 13.23
C GLN A 144 11.70 -6.75 13.87
N PRO A 145 12.29 -5.55 13.68
CA PRO A 145 11.68 -4.30 14.09
C PRO A 145 10.27 -4.14 13.53
N GLN A 146 9.32 -3.80 14.42
CA GLN A 146 7.92 -3.62 14.06
C GLN A 146 7.58 -2.14 13.91
N PRO A 147 6.57 -1.79 13.09
CA PRO A 147 6.06 -0.43 13.03
C PRO A 147 5.65 0.04 14.42
N VAL A 148 5.99 1.29 14.75
CA VAL A 148 5.55 1.91 16.01
C VAL A 148 4.04 2.08 15.93
N VAL A 149 3.30 1.30 16.71
CA VAL A 149 1.85 1.47 16.83
C VAL A 149 1.59 2.84 17.45
N PRO A 150 0.90 3.77 16.76
CA PRO A 150 0.60 5.08 17.34
C PRO A 150 -0.14 4.87 18.65
N LYS A 151 0.39 5.44 19.74
CA LYS A 151 -0.30 5.48 21.03
C LYS A 151 -1.51 6.41 20.88
N GLY A 152 -2.62 5.88 20.40
CA GLY A 152 -3.94 6.50 20.35
C GLY A 152 -3.97 7.96 19.90
N THR A 153 -4.23 8.20 18.61
CA THR A 153 -5.03 9.39 18.28
C THR A 153 -6.39 9.20 18.96
N ALA A 154 -6.82 10.18 19.76
CA ALA A 154 -7.99 10.16 20.64
C ALA A 154 -9.18 9.32 20.09
N ASN A 155 -9.72 8.43 20.94
CA ASN A 155 -10.94 7.59 20.80
C ASN A 155 -10.81 6.08 20.54
N THR A 156 -9.64 5.44 20.65
CA THR A 156 -9.60 3.98 20.75
C THR A 156 -9.56 3.54 22.22
N ARG A 157 -10.74 3.21 22.75
CA ARG A 157 -10.96 2.61 24.10
C ARG A 157 -10.23 1.28 24.34
N ASN A 158 -9.58 0.74 23.31
CA ASN A 158 -8.81 -0.49 23.40
C ASN A 158 -7.34 -0.15 23.14
N LEU A 159 -6.54 -0.16 24.20
CA LEU A 159 -5.09 -0.24 24.09
C LEU A 159 -4.79 -1.45 23.19
N ALA A 160 -4.32 -1.19 21.96
CA ALA A 160 -3.84 -2.24 21.10
C ALA A 160 -2.77 -3.03 21.87
N PRO A 161 -2.79 -4.38 21.85
CA PRO A 161 -1.81 -5.17 22.56
C PRO A 161 -0.40 -4.73 22.13
N LYS A 162 0.49 -4.53 23.11
CA LYS A 162 1.82 -3.92 22.93
C LYS A 162 2.73 -4.65 21.94
N ASN A 163 2.33 -5.83 21.47
CA ASN A 163 3.08 -6.73 20.58
C ASN A 163 2.26 -7.18 19.36
N ARG A 164 1.38 -6.34 18.80
CA ARG A 164 0.68 -6.71 17.56
C ARG A 164 1.65 -6.66 16.39
N VAL A 165 2.08 -7.83 15.92
CA VAL A 165 2.80 -7.96 14.65
C VAL A 165 1.89 -7.45 13.54
N ASP A 166 2.41 -6.53 12.73
CA ASP A 166 1.67 -6.02 11.59
C ASP A 166 1.65 -7.10 10.49
N VAL A 167 0.47 -7.68 10.25
CA VAL A 167 0.29 -8.82 9.34
C VAL A 167 -0.82 -8.54 8.32
N ILE A 168 -0.68 -9.11 7.12
CA ILE A 168 -1.75 -9.10 6.14
C ILE A 168 -2.86 -10.00 6.67
N THR A 169 -4.09 -9.47 6.75
CA THR A 169 -5.24 -10.24 7.18
C THR A 169 -5.98 -10.84 5.99
N ARG A 170 -6.77 -11.89 6.21
CA ARG A 170 -7.69 -12.43 5.19
C ARG A 170 -8.63 -11.35 4.63
N GLN A 171 -9.11 -10.45 5.49
CA GLN A 171 -9.94 -9.32 5.06
C GLN A 171 -9.19 -8.38 4.11
N THR A 172 -7.89 -8.14 4.34
CA THR A 172 -7.04 -7.34 3.43
C THR A 172 -6.94 -8.00 2.07
N VAL A 173 -6.67 -9.30 2.02
CA VAL A 173 -6.60 -10.09 0.78
C VAL A 173 -7.93 -10.04 0.03
N GLU A 174 -9.04 -10.32 0.72
CA GLU A 174 -10.39 -10.24 0.15
C GLU A 174 -10.68 -8.86 -0.46
N THR A 175 -10.29 -7.79 0.24
CA THR A 175 -10.51 -6.41 -0.21
C THR A 175 -9.74 -6.14 -1.50
N ILE A 176 -8.45 -6.49 -1.55
CA ILE A 176 -7.60 -6.27 -2.73
C ILE A 176 -8.13 -7.04 -3.95
N LEU A 177 -8.46 -8.33 -3.77
CA LEU A 177 -8.98 -9.17 -4.86
C LEU A 177 -10.35 -8.70 -5.35
N ALA A 178 -11.23 -8.27 -4.43
CA ALA A 178 -12.52 -7.69 -4.78
C ALA A 178 -12.36 -6.37 -5.55
N SER A 179 -11.43 -5.50 -5.12
CA SER A 179 -11.13 -4.26 -5.84
C SER A 179 -10.61 -4.52 -7.25
N ALA A 180 -9.61 -5.40 -7.42
CA ALA A 180 -9.06 -5.74 -8.73
C ALA A 180 -10.12 -6.32 -9.68
N THR A 181 -10.96 -7.23 -9.17
CA THR A 181 -12.06 -7.83 -9.94
C THR A 181 -13.11 -6.78 -10.33
N THR A 182 -13.43 -5.86 -9.41
CA THR A 182 -14.38 -4.77 -9.67
C THR A 182 -13.85 -3.85 -10.77
N SER A 183 -12.57 -3.48 -10.72
CA SER A 183 -11.85 -2.72 -11.75
C SER A 183 -11.55 -3.50 -13.03
N ASN A 184 -12.10 -4.72 -13.19
CA ASN A 184 -11.95 -5.55 -14.38
C ASN A 184 -10.50 -5.95 -14.71
N LEU A 185 -9.62 -5.99 -13.71
CA LEU A 185 -8.25 -6.48 -13.82
C LEU A 185 -8.22 -8.00 -13.57
N LEU A 186 -8.93 -8.76 -14.41
CA LEU A 186 -9.24 -10.18 -14.13
C LEU A 186 -8.00 -11.07 -14.08
N GLU A 187 -7.06 -10.89 -15.00
CA GLU A 187 -5.77 -11.60 -14.99
C GLU A 187 -4.96 -11.25 -13.74
N THR A 188 -4.88 -9.96 -13.41
CA THR A 188 -4.22 -9.48 -12.19
C THR A 188 -4.87 -10.05 -10.93
N THR A 189 -6.20 -10.17 -10.87
CA THR A 189 -6.90 -10.82 -9.74
C THR A 189 -6.39 -12.25 -9.54
N LEU A 190 -6.27 -13.04 -10.62
CA LEU A 190 -5.81 -14.42 -10.52
C LEU A 190 -4.35 -14.51 -10.09
N GLN A 191 -3.48 -13.64 -10.64
CA GLN A 191 -2.08 -13.54 -10.25
C GLN A 191 -1.92 -13.12 -8.78
N LEU A 192 -2.74 -12.19 -8.29
CA LEU A 192 -2.76 -11.80 -6.88
C LEU A 192 -3.24 -12.94 -5.99
N LEU A 193 -4.29 -13.68 -6.37
CA LEU A 193 -4.76 -14.84 -5.62
C LEU A 193 -3.65 -15.89 -5.50
N GLU A 194 -3.02 -16.22 -6.63
CA GLU A 194 -1.88 -17.13 -6.66
C GLU A 194 -0.76 -16.65 -5.73
N LEU A 195 -0.40 -15.36 -5.81
CA LEU A 195 0.64 -14.77 -4.97
C LEU A 195 0.32 -14.92 -3.47
N PHE A 196 -0.91 -14.60 -3.04
CA PHE A 196 -1.31 -14.68 -1.64
C PHE A 196 -1.34 -16.12 -1.12
N ILE A 197 -1.77 -17.09 -1.93
CA ILE A 197 -1.77 -18.51 -1.55
C ILE A 197 -0.32 -19.05 -1.51
N LYS A 198 0.47 -18.77 -2.55
CA LYS A 198 1.85 -19.24 -2.69
C LYS A 198 2.71 -18.85 -1.49
N PHE A 199 2.59 -17.62 -1.02
CA PHE A 199 3.32 -17.10 0.13
C PHE A 199 2.61 -17.32 1.48
N ARG A 200 1.55 -18.15 1.51
CA ARG A 200 0.76 -18.50 2.71
C ARG A 200 0.26 -17.28 3.49
N VAL A 201 -0.03 -16.20 2.77
CA VAL A 201 -0.66 -15.00 3.32
C VAL A 201 -2.12 -15.28 3.67
N VAL A 202 -2.76 -16.16 2.89
CA VAL A 202 -4.08 -16.71 3.15
C VAL A 202 -4.07 -18.21 2.91
N GLU A 203 -4.70 -18.95 3.81
CA GLU A 203 -4.97 -20.37 3.62
C GLU A 203 -6.30 -20.55 2.91
N VAL A 204 -6.28 -21.32 1.82
CA VAL A 204 -7.45 -21.69 1.03
C VAL A 204 -7.42 -23.22 0.93
N PRO A 205 -8.04 -23.94 1.90
CA PRO A 205 -7.85 -25.38 2.04
C PRO A 205 -8.41 -26.17 0.85
N ASP A 206 -9.47 -25.66 0.22
CA ASP A 206 -10.08 -26.27 -0.95
C ASP A 206 -10.86 -25.25 -1.79
N VAL A 207 -11.46 -25.74 -2.88
CA VAL A 207 -12.28 -24.94 -3.81
C VAL A 207 -13.63 -24.50 -3.24
N GLN A 208 -14.08 -25.06 -2.11
CA GLN A 208 -15.33 -24.71 -1.43
C GLN A 208 -15.13 -23.62 -0.39
N ASP A 209 -13.88 -23.24 -0.10
CA ASP A 209 -13.54 -22.14 0.81
C ASP A 209 -14.31 -20.84 0.48
N ALA A 210 -14.66 -20.10 1.53
CA ALA A 210 -15.49 -18.89 1.43
C ALA A 210 -14.89 -17.79 0.53
N LEU A 211 -13.56 -17.66 0.49
CA LEU A 211 -12.88 -16.71 -0.40
C LEU A 211 -13.09 -17.13 -1.86
N THR A 212 -12.94 -18.42 -2.15
CA THR A 212 -13.14 -19.00 -3.49
C THR A 212 -14.58 -18.81 -3.96
N ALA A 213 -15.56 -19.11 -3.10
CA ALA A 213 -16.98 -18.92 -3.42
C ALA A 213 -17.32 -17.44 -3.70
N LYS A 214 -16.78 -16.51 -2.91
CA LYS A 214 -16.96 -15.08 -3.09
C LYS A 214 -16.36 -14.60 -4.43
N LEU A 215 -15.13 -14.99 -4.73
CA LEU A 215 -14.47 -14.63 -6.00
C LEU A 215 -15.18 -15.25 -7.20
N GLU A 216 -15.65 -16.48 -7.10
CA GLU A 216 -16.43 -17.14 -8.15
C GLU A 216 -17.70 -16.34 -8.48
N SER A 217 -18.43 -15.89 -7.45
CA SER A 217 -19.62 -15.05 -7.63
C SER A 217 -19.30 -13.73 -8.34
N MET A 218 -18.12 -13.16 -8.11
CA MET A 218 -17.68 -11.92 -8.75
C MET A 218 -17.20 -12.14 -10.19
N LEU A 219 -16.38 -13.17 -10.42
CA LEU A 219 -15.78 -13.49 -11.72
C LEU A 219 -16.84 -13.99 -12.72
N SER A 220 -17.78 -14.82 -12.28
CA SER A 220 -18.86 -15.35 -13.14
C SER A 220 -19.72 -14.26 -13.78
N LYS A 221 -19.84 -13.09 -13.12
CA LYS A 221 -20.56 -11.91 -13.63
C LYS A 221 -19.79 -11.13 -14.70
N LYS A 222 -18.51 -11.46 -14.94
CA LYS A 222 -17.65 -10.74 -15.89
C LYS A 222 -17.70 -11.39 -17.27
N LYS A 223 -17.31 -10.62 -18.29
CA LYS A 223 -17.16 -11.13 -19.66
C LYS A 223 -16.12 -12.25 -19.66
N ARG A 224 -16.46 -13.42 -20.22
CA ARG A 224 -15.64 -14.65 -20.15
C ARG A 224 -15.39 -15.17 -18.71
N GLY A 225 -16.29 -14.85 -17.77
CA GLY A 225 -16.17 -15.22 -16.36
C GLY A 225 -15.91 -16.71 -16.11
N GLY A 226 -16.54 -17.59 -16.89
CA GLY A 226 -16.33 -19.04 -16.80
C GLY A 226 -14.88 -19.49 -17.01
N THR A 227 -14.12 -18.80 -17.87
CA THR A 227 -12.69 -19.09 -18.08
C THR A 227 -11.89 -18.73 -16.82
N TYR A 228 -12.12 -17.53 -16.26
CA TYR A 228 -11.42 -17.09 -15.06
C TYR A 228 -11.79 -17.90 -13.81
N VAL A 229 -13.05 -18.33 -13.68
CA VAL A 229 -13.48 -19.23 -12.60
C VAL A 229 -12.77 -20.58 -12.69
N ARG A 230 -12.65 -21.15 -13.91
CA ARG A 230 -11.93 -22.41 -14.12
C ARG A 230 -10.46 -22.27 -13.72
N GLU A 231 -9.83 -21.17 -14.13
CA GLU A 231 -8.43 -20.89 -13.82
C GLU A 231 -8.19 -20.64 -12.32
N MET A 232 -9.08 -19.89 -11.68
CA MET A 232 -9.06 -19.70 -10.22
C MET A 232 -9.11 -21.04 -9.47
N ARG A 233 -10.04 -21.93 -9.84
CA ARG A 233 -10.15 -23.27 -9.23
C ARG A 233 -8.89 -24.11 -9.48
N ARG A 234 -8.27 -23.99 -10.67
CA ARG A 234 -6.98 -24.64 -10.99
C ARG A 234 -5.87 -24.15 -10.05
N ILE A 235 -5.75 -22.84 -9.84
CA ILE A 235 -4.78 -22.25 -8.91
C ILE A 235 -4.99 -22.80 -7.50
N VAL A 236 -6.21 -22.72 -6.96
CA VAL A 236 -6.52 -23.20 -5.60
C VAL A 236 -6.19 -24.69 -5.45
N ALA A 237 -6.62 -25.54 -6.39
CA ALA A 237 -6.33 -26.97 -6.34
C ALA A 237 -4.83 -27.29 -6.40
N THR A 238 -4.06 -26.52 -7.18
CA THR A 238 -2.60 -26.69 -7.32
C THR A 238 -1.90 -26.46 -5.98
N TYR A 239 -2.24 -25.40 -5.27
CA TYR A 239 -1.57 -25.07 -4.00
C TYR A 239 -2.16 -25.83 -2.78
N ALA A 240 -3.41 -26.30 -2.85
CA ALA A 240 -4.00 -27.15 -1.82
C ALA A 240 -3.41 -28.58 -1.81
N SER A 241 -3.07 -29.13 -2.97
CA SER A 241 -2.55 -30.50 -3.10
C SER A 241 -1.06 -30.65 -2.77
N GLU A 242 -0.27 -29.58 -2.90
CA GLU A 242 1.19 -29.63 -2.71
C GLU A 242 1.73 -28.47 -1.86
N PRO A 243 1.25 -28.28 -0.62
CA PRO A 243 1.57 -27.09 0.19
C PRO A 243 3.06 -26.97 0.54
N GLU A 244 3.82 -28.06 0.56
CA GLU A 244 5.24 -28.05 0.94
C GLU A 244 6.21 -27.79 -0.22
N ARG A 245 5.83 -28.13 -1.47
CA ARG A 245 6.73 -27.99 -2.63
C ARG A 245 7.08 -26.54 -2.96
N TYR A 246 6.22 -25.60 -2.59
CA TYR A 246 6.38 -24.18 -2.90
C TYR A 246 7.11 -23.38 -1.82
N LEU A 247 7.44 -23.99 -0.68
CA LEU A 247 8.25 -23.37 0.37
C LEU A 247 9.76 -23.39 0.03
N ALA A 248 10.22 -24.42 -0.69
CA ALA A 248 11.64 -24.67 -0.94
C ALA A 248 12.30 -23.74 -1.98
N SER A 249 11.51 -22.98 -2.76
CA SER A 249 12.04 -22.08 -3.80
C SER A 249 12.28 -20.63 -3.33
N THR A 250 12.20 -20.35 -2.02
CA THR A 250 12.22 -18.98 -1.47
C THR A 250 13.40 -18.72 -0.54
N THR A 251 14.52 -19.40 -0.75
CA THR A 251 15.83 -18.93 -0.25
C THR A 251 16.37 -17.92 -1.27
N VAL A 252 16.08 -16.64 -1.04
CA VAL A 252 16.80 -15.50 -1.63
C VAL A 252 17.56 -14.83 -0.49
#